data_AF-A0A0E0EZG5-F1
#
_entry.id   AF-A0A0E0EZG5-F1
#
_cell.length_a   1.000
_cell.length_b   1.000
_cell.length_c   1.000
_cell.angle_alpha   90.00
_cell.angle_beta   90.00
_cell.angle_gamma   90.00
#
_symmetry.space_group_name_H-M   'P 1'
#
loop_
_entity.id
_entity.type
_entity.pdbx_description
1 polymer ?
#
loop_
_entity_poly.entity_id
_entity_poly.type
_entity_poly.pdbx_seq_one_letter_code
_entity_poly.pdbx_strand_id
1 'polypeptide(L)'
;MVQSESCVVHWWIMGWEYGIVPATAAAAAATSLMEAEEYGEMMESVDEANFALDGLRATAPRRVRRASFLALLGICASAPRRRVLRAQGLVQQIIDAILVLNIDDPPCTIGAAALLFVLASDVQENHLLDSESGVHFLLKLLNPPVNLVDSKAPSIGSKLLGISKVQMLNGSNKDSDCISEEILSKVEEILLSCQVIKSLDKDDKKTTRPELCPKWLALLTMENACLSAVSVEETSDTVSRVGGNFKETLREMGGLDSIFDVMVDFHSTLENLIKDTSTSALDRNEGTSLQSAALLLKCLKILENAIFLSDDNKTHLLNMSRKLNPKRSLLSFVGVIINTIELLSALSILQNSSVVSSSTYPKSSKVSQQSYSGNNKHQFCLIS
;
A
#
# COMPACT_ATOMS: atom_id res chain seq x y z
N MET A 1 81.23 61.62 30.49
CA MET A 1 80.20 60.97 31.32
C MET A 1 79.61 59.87 30.44
N VAL A 2 80.17 58.65 30.41
CA VAL A 2 80.03 57.57 31.44
C VAL A 2 78.55 57.15 31.46
N GLN A 3 78.08 55.92 31.15
CA GLN A 3 78.58 54.53 31.02
C GLN A 3 77.54 53.78 30.14
N SER A 4 77.89 52.82 29.24
CA SER A 4 77.94 51.34 29.46
C SER A 4 76.65 50.75 30.09
N GLU A 5 76.05 49.63 29.68
CA GLU A 5 76.63 48.31 29.40
C GLU A 5 75.55 47.28 28.96
N SER A 6 75.99 46.25 28.22
CA SER A 6 75.65 44.80 28.26
C SER A 6 74.19 44.30 28.21
N CYS A 7 73.81 43.43 27.26
CA CYS A 7 74.16 42.00 27.11
C CYS A 7 73.52 41.02 28.13
N VAL A 8 72.54 40.26 27.62
CA VAL A 8 72.38 38.79 27.67
C VAL A 8 71.93 38.13 29.00
N VAL A 9 70.92 37.23 28.82
CA VAL A 9 70.39 36.10 29.63
C VAL A 9 69.71 36.41 30.98
N HIS A 10 68.55 35.83 31.36
CA HIS A 10 68.13 34.43 31.19
C HIS A 10 66.60 34.26 31.44
N TRP A 11 65.90 33.59 30.50
CA TRP A 11 64.76 32.66 30.61
C TRP A 11 63.69 32.76 31.72
N TRP A 12 62.41 32.75 31.31
CA TRP A 12 61.38 31.72 31.55
C TRP A 12 60.09 32.14 30.79
N ILE A 13 59.69 31.46 29.71
CA ILE A 13 58.77 30.29 29.66
C ILE A 13 57.28 30.69 29.80
N MET A 14 56.56 30.45 28.69
CA MET A 14 55.14 30.09 28.54
C MET A 14 54.05 31.17 28.66
N GLY A 15 53.27 31.27 27.59
CA GLY A 15 51.95 31.91 27.59
C GLY A 15 51.36 31.88 26.20
N TRP A 16 50.79 30.74 25.80
CA TRP A 16 50.05 30.55 24.56
C TRP A 16 49.09 31.71 24.28
N GLU A 17 49.22 32.30 23.09
CA GLU A 17 48.12 33.05 22.47
C GLU A 17 46.97 32.06 22.23
N TYR A 18 46.03 32.03 23.17
CA TYR A 18 44.67 31.55 22.88
C TYR A 18 44.07 32.52 21.86
N GLY A 19 44.26 32.20 20.58
CA GLY A 19 43.44 32.73 19.51
C GLY A 19 41.99 32.32 19.80
N ILE A 20 41.22 33.24 20.37
CA ILE A 20 39.77 33.13 20.43
C ILE A 20 39.31 33.19 18.97
N VAL A 21 39.06 32.03 18.37
CA VAL A 21 38.31 31.94 17.12
C VAL A 21 36.98 32.67 17.40
N PRO A 22 36.63 33.71 16.63
CA PRO A 22 35.38 34.41 16.86
C PRO A 22 34.25 33.38 16.77
N ALA A 23 33.41 33.31 17.80
CA ALA A 23 32.36 32.29 17.93
C ALA A 23 31.47 32.19 16.68
N THR A 24 31.37 33.26 15.89
CA THR A 24 30.70 33.32 14.59
C THR A 24 31.40 32.53 13.48
N ALA A 25 32.73 32.50 13.44
CA ALA A 25 33.50 31.72 12.48
C ALA A 25 33.52 30.22 12.84
N ALA A 26 33.58 29.89 14.14
CA ALA A 26 33.43 28.52 14.61
C ALA A 26 32.01 27.99 14.36
N ALA A 27 30.98 28.83 14.57
CA ALA A 27 29.60 28.50 14.22
C ALA A 27 29.42 28.33 12.71
N ALA A 28 29.95 29.24 11.88
CA ALA A 28 29.87 29.11 10.43
C ALA A 28 30.62 27.87 9.90
N ALA A 29 31.78 27.53 10.48
CA ALA A 29 32.51 26.31 10.16
C ALA A 29 31.73 25.05 10.59
N ALA A 30 31.10 25.07 11.77
CA ALA A 30 30.24 23.97 12.23
C ALA A 30 28.98 23.82 11.35
N THR A 31 28.38 24.92 10.90
CA THR A 31 27.28 24.90 9.92
C THR A 31 27.76 24.33 8.59
N SER A 32 28.93 24.73 8.09
CA SER A 32 29.48 24.18 6.83
C SER A 32 29.87 22.70 6.92
N LEU A 33 30.30 22.24 8.11
CA LEU A 33 30.58 20.82 8.35
C LEU A 33 29.28 20.01 8.38
N MET A 34 28.26 20.51 9.08
CA MET A 34 26.93 19.89 9.13
C MET A 34 26.30 19.82 7.73
N GLU A 35 26.41 20.88 6.93
CA GLU A 35 25.97 20.88 5.52
C GLU A 35 26.74 19.87 4.66
N ALA A 36 28.06 19.73 4.87
CA ALA A 36 28.88 18.77 4.15
C ALA A 36 28.55 17.32 4.55
N GLU A 37 28.28 17.05 5.83
CA GLU A 37 27.82 15.75 6.32
C GLU A 37 26.45 15.40 5.73
N GLU A 38 25.49 16.34 5.77
CA GLU A 38 24.16 16.15 5.17
C GLU A 38 24.24 15.89 3.66
N TYR A 39 25.12 16.59 2.95
CA TYR A 39 25.36 16.34 1.53
C TYR A 39 26.01 14.98 1.27
N GLY A 40 26.92 14.55 2.14
CA GLY A 40 27.53 13.21 2.09
C GLY A 40 26.49 12.09 2.25
N GLU A 41 25.62 12.20 3.26
CA GLU A 41 24.52 11.25 3.47
C GLU A 41 23.53 11.25 2.29
N MET A 42 23.25 12.43 1.72
CA MET A 42 22.44 12.56 0.52
C MET A 42 23.03 11.78 -0.65
N MET A 43 24.33 11.97 -0.92
CA MET A 43 25.03 11.31 -2.03
C MET A 43 25.11 9.79 -1.83
N GLU A 44 25.36 9.32 -0.60
CA GLU A 44 25.32 7.90 -0.27
C GLU A 44 23.96 7.29 -0.60
N SER A 45 22.86 7.96 -0.20
CA SER A 45 21.51 7.45 -0.47
C SER A 45 21.17 7.38 -1.97
N VAL A 46 21.74 8.29 -2.76
CA VAL A 46 21.60 8.34 -4.22
C VAL A 46 22.40 7.22 -4.88
N ASP A 47 23.64 7.01 -4.45
CA ASP A 47 24.51 5.95 -4.95
C ASP A 47 23.96 4.56 -4.61
N GLU A 48 23.45 4.37 -3.39
CA GLU A 48 22.73 3.16 -2.97
C GLU A 48 21.53 2.87 -3.88
N ALA A 49 20.75 3.91 -4.21
CA ALA A 49 19.57 3.76 -5.06
C ALA A 49 19.93 3.41 -6.50
N ASN A 50 20.94 4.08 -7.08
CA ASN A 50 21.44 3.76 -8.41
C ASN A 50 22.00 2.34 -8.49
N PHE A 51 22.76 1.91 -7.48
CA PHE A 51 23.27 0.55 -7.39
C PHE A 51 22.13 -0.48 -7.31
N ALA A 52 21.09 -0.20 -6.53
CA ALA A 52 19.91 -1.06 -6.46
C ALA A 52 19.18 -1.12 -7.82
N LEU A 53 19.02 0.01 -8.51
CA LEU A 53 18.38 0.07 -9.84
C LEU A 53 19.14 -0.75 -10.88
N ASP A 54 20.47 -0.69 -10.89
CA ASP A 54 21.30 -1.51 -11.78
C ASP A 54 21.09 -3.01 -11.58
N GLY A 55 20.83 -3.42 -10.33
CA GLY A 55 20.52 -4.80 -9.99
C GLY A 55 19.12 -5.27 -10.40
N LEU A 56 18.20 -4.36 -10.75
CA LEU A 56 16.83 -4.67 -11.20
C LEU A 56 16.72 -4.99 -12.70
N ARG A 57 17.79 -4.80 -13.46
CA ARG A 57 17.81 -5.04 -14.91
C ARG A 57 17.32 -6.45 -15.25
N ALA A 58 16.55 -6.58 -16.33
CA ALA A 58 15.98 -7.87 -16.76
C ALA A 58 17.03 -8.98 -17.02
N THR A 59 18.27 -8.59 -17.32
CA THR A 59 19.41 -9.50 -17.51
C THR A 59 19.95 -10.09 -16.20
N ALA A 60 19.63 -9.51 -15.05
CA ALA A 60 20.12 -9.96 -13.75
C ALA A 60 19.37 -11.22 -13.25
N PRO A 61 20.07 -12.14 -12.56
CA PRO A 61 19.44 -13.35 -12.03
C PRO A 61 18.38 -12.98 -10.98
N ARG A 62 17.31 -13.78 -10.86
CA ARG A 62 16.17 -13.52 -9.95
C ARG A 62 16.60 -13.23 -8.51
N ARG A 63 17.61 -13.93 -7.98
CA ARG A 63 18.13 -13.69 -6.63
C ARG A 63 18.71 -12.28 -6.46
N VAL A 64 19.48 -11.80 -7.44
CA VAL A 64 20.06 -10.45 -7.43
C VAL A 64 18.95 -9.41 -7.55
N ARG A 65 18.00 -9.60 -8.47
CA ARG A 65 16.85 -8.71 -8.61
C ARG A 65 16.05 -8.58 -7.31
N ARG A 66 15.78 -9.69 -6.61
CA ARG A 66 15.10 -9.67 -5.31
C ARG A 66 15.88 -8.93 -4.22
N ALA A 67 17.19 -9.17 -4.12
CA ALA A 67 18.05 -8.50 -3.13
C ALA A 67 18.16 -7.00 -3.40
N SER A 68 18.37 -6.61 -4.66
CA SER A 68 18.38 -5.21 -5.08
C SER A 68 17.02 -4.53 -4.87
N PHE A 69 15.93 -5.26 -5.11
CA PHE A 69 14.59 -4.77 -4.83
C PHE A 69 14.34 -4.54 -3.34
N LEU A 70 14.79 -5.48 -2.49
CA LEU A 70 14.72 -5.33 -1.04
C LEU A 70 15.54 -4.13 -0.54
N ALA A 71 16.74 -3.91 -1.09
CA ALA A 71 17.56 -2.74 -0.78
C ALA A 71 16.81 -1.44 -1.17
N LEU A 72 16.23 -1.41 -2.37
CA LEU A 72 15.44 -0.27 -2.84
C LEU A 72 14.22 0.02 -1.94
N LEU A 73 13.50 -1.03 -1.51
CA LEU A 73 12.42 -0.91 -0.52
C LEU A 73 12.95 -0.31 0.80
N GLY A 74 14.12 -0.74 1.26
CA GLY A 74 14.77 -0.19 2.45
C GLY A 74 15.09 1.29 2.34
N ILE A 75 15.62 1.73 1.19
CA ILE A 75 15.87 3.16 0.92
C ILE A 75 14.57 3.95 0.94
N CYS A 76 13.52 3.43 0.29
CA CYS A 76 12.23 4.11 0.16
C CYS A 76 11.36 4.04 1.43
N ALA A 77 11.76 3.30 2.46
CA ALA A 77 11.00 3.21 3.70
C ALA A 77 10.98 4.52 4.50
N SER A 78 12.01 5.35 4.34
CA SER A 78 12.16 6.62 5.05
C SER A 78 11.67 7.81 4.20
N ALA A 79 10.75 8.61 4.73
CA ALA A 79 10.25 9.81 4.06
C ALA A 79 11.35 10.84 3.70
N PRO A 80 12.34 11.13 4.57
CA PRO A 80 13.53 11.91 4.18
C PRO A 80 14.26 11.35 2.95
N ARG A 81 14.53 10.04 2.89
CA ARG A 81 15.22 9.42 1.75
C ARG A 81 14.38 9.54 0.47
N ARG A 82 13.06 9.35 0.52
CA ARG A 82 12.18 9.56 -0.63
C ARG A 82 12.19 11.02 -1.13
N ARG A 83 12.27 11.99 -0.22
CA ARG A 83 12.43 13.41 -0.58
C ARG A 83 13.74 13.68 -1.31
N VAL A 84 14.84 13.06 -0.87
CA VAL A 84 16.14 13.14 -1.56
C VAL A 84 16.06 12.53 -2.96
N LEU A 85 15.57 11.30 -3.09
CA LEU A 85 15.41 10.64 -4.39
C LEU A 85 14.56 11.47 -5.37
N ARG A 86 13.57 12.18 -4.86
CA ARG A 86 12.75 13.11 -5.63
C ARG A 86 13.52 14.36 -6.05
N ALA A 87 14.23 15.00 -5.14
CA ALA A 87 15.04 16.18 -5.45
C ALA A 87 16.10 15.89 -6.53
N GLN A 88 16.57 14.64 -6.60
CA GLN A 88 17.55 14.18 -7.58
C GLN A 88 16.92 13.60 -8.86
N GLY A 89 15.59 13.57 -8.97
CA GLY A 89 14.89 13.09 -10.17
C GLY A 89 14.94 11.57 -10.39
N LEU A 90 15.26 10.78 -9.35
CA LEU A 90 15.36 9.32 -9.45
C LEU A 90 14.02 8.60 -9.33
N VAL A 91 12.97 9.27 -8.82
CA VAL A 91 11.65 8.66 -8.60
C VAL A 91 11.05 8.09 -9.89
N GLN A 92 11.16 8.80 -11.02
CA GLN A 92 10.63 8.31 -12.30
C GLN A 92 11.39 7.06 -12.77
N GLN A 93 12.71 7.04 -12.62
CA GLN A 93 13.54 5.88 -12.99
C GLN A 93 13.18 4.65 -12.14
N ILE A 94 12.91 4.86 -10.85
CA ILE A 94 12.42 3.83 -9.93
C ILE A 94 11.07 3.29 -10.40
N ILE A 95 10.12 4.17 -10.74
CA ILE A 95 8.81 3.76 -11.25
C ILE A 95 8.97 2.95 -12.53
N ASP A 96 9.72 3.44 -13.51
CA ASP A 96 9.94 2.75 -14.79
C ASP A 96 10.56 1.36 -14.58
N ALA A 97 11.52 1.23 -13.65
CA ALA A 97 12.11 -0.07 -13.30
C ALA A 97 11.10 -1.04 -12.67
N ILE A 98 10.18 -0.53 -11.84
CA ILE A 98 9.13 -1.32 -11.19
C ILE A 98 8.07 -1.79 -12.19
N LEU A 99 7.67 -0.92 -13.13
CA LEU A 99 6.66 -1.25 -14.15
C LEU A 99 7.12 -2.38 -15.08
N VAL A 100 8.43 -2.51 -15.30
CA VAL A 100 9.06 -3.57 -16.10
C VAL A 100 9.31 -4.85 -15.29
N LEU A 101 9.18 -4.80 -13.96
CA LEU A 101 9.46 -5.93 -13.10
C LEU A 101 8.47 -7.09 -13.36
N ASN A 102 8.97 -8.32 -13.39
CA ASN A 102 8.13 -9.47 -13.72
C ASN A 102 7.16 -9.79 -12.55
N ILE A 103 5.87 -9.88 -12.88
CA ILE A 103 4.75 -10.17 -11.96
C ILE A 103 4.70 -11.65 -11.56
N ASP A 104 5.45 -12.53 -12.23
CA ASP A 104 5.57 -13.95 -11.86
C ASP A 104 6.21 -14.18 -10.47
N ASP A 105 6.65 -13.12 -9.80
CA ASP A 105 7.20 -13.14 -8.46
C ASP A 105 6.24 -12.45 -7.45
N PRO A 106 5.39 -13.21 -6.73
CA PRO A 106 4.38 -12.65 -5.83
C PRO A 106 4.89 -11.63 -4.78
N PRO A 107 5.98 -11.88 -4.02
CA PRO A 107 6.48 -10.92 -3.04
C PRO A 107 6.99 -9.63 -3.69
N CYS A 108 7.66 -9.73 -4.85
CA CYS A 108 8.11 -8.55 -5.60
C CYS A 108 6.92 -7.78 -6.18
N THR A 109 5.84 -8.46 -6.59
CA THR A 109 4.61 -7.81 -7.06
C THR A 109 3.94 -6.99 -5.98
N ILE A 110 3.83 -7.56 -4.76
CA ILE A 110 3.29 -6.84 -3.60
C ILE A 110 4.17 -5.65 -3.25
N GLY A 111 5.49 -5.83 -3.21
CA GLY A 111 6.41 -4.73 -2.94
C GLY A 111 6.42 -3.66 -4.03
N ALA A 112 6.27 -4.05 -5.30
CA ALA A 112 6.18 -3.12 -6.43
C ALA A 112 4.94 -2.23 -6.31
N ALA A 113 3.80 -2.86 -5.99
CA ALA A 113 2.54 -2.14 -5.76
C ALA A 113 2.64 -1.20 -4.55
N ALA A 114 3.25 -1.64 -3.45
CA ALA A 114 3.44 -0.81 -2.25
C ALA A 114 4.40 0.36 -2.50
N LEU A 115 5.50 0.13 -3.23
CA LEU A 115 6.46 1.16 -3.56
C LEU A 115 5.85 2.21 -4.50
N LEU A 116 5.09 1.78 -5.51
CA LEU A 116 4.34 2.68 -6.38
C LEU A 116 3.36 3.54 -5.59
N PHE A 117 2.60 2.93 -4.67
CA PHE A 117 1.68 3.64 -3.78
C PHE A 117 2.40 4.74 -2.98
N VAL A 118 3.51 4.39 -2.31
CA VAL A 118 4.22 5.33 -1.43
C VAL A 118 4.85 6.48 -2.22
N LEU A 119 5.47 6.18 -3.37
CA LEU A 119 6.06 7.22 -4.23
C LEU A 119 5.00 8.16 -4.79
N ALA A 120 3.82 7.64 -5.14
CA ALA A 120 2.70 8.45 -5.60
C ALA A 120 2.05 9.28 -4.48
N SER A 121 2.01 8.76 -3.24
CA SER A 121 1.35 9.44 -2.11
C SER A 121 2.14 10.63 -1.56
N ASP A 122 3.46 10.60 -1.72
CA ASP A 122 4.34 11.68 -1.25
C ASP A 122 4.24 12.97 -2.09
N VAL A 123 3.58 12.96 -3.25
CA VAL A 123 3.55 14.08 -4.21
C VAL A 123 2.14 14.68 -4.24
N GLN A 124 2.00 15.97 -3.93
CA GLN A 124 0.72 16.68 -4.10
C GLN A 124 0.34 16.90 -5.57
N GLU A 125 1.33 16.93 -6.48
CA GLU A 125 1.14 17.00 -7.93
C GLU A 125 1.10 15.59 -8.55
N ASN A 126 -0.11 15.04 -8.70
CA ASN A 126 -0.41 13.64 -9.05
C ASN A 126 0.02 13.16 -10.46
N HIS A 127 1.00 13.78 -11.12
CA HIS A 127 1.37 13.46 -12.50
C HIS A 127 2.13 12.15 -12.68
N LEU A 128 2.65 11.54 -11.61
CA LEU A 128 3.43 10.29 -11.71
C LEU A 128 2.61 9.12 -12.26
N LEU A 129 1.31 9.09 -11.95
CA LEU A 129 0.40 8.01 -12.36
C LEU A 129 -0.41 8.33 -13.61
N ASP A 130 -0.31 9.56 -14.12
CA ASP A 130 -0.99 10.03 -15.34
C ASP A 130 -0.59 9.24 -16.59
N SER A 131 0.58 8.59 -16.55
CA SER A 131 1.09 7.75 -17.65
C SER A 131 0.24 6.50 -17.89
N GLU A 132 0.02 6.17 -19.16
CA GLU A 132 -0.68 4.94 -19.58
C GLU A 132 -0.02 3.68 -18.99
N SER A 133 1.32 3.67 -18.87
CA SER A 133 2.08 2.57 -18.29
C SER A 133 1.79 2.37 -16.80
N GLY A 134 1.62 3.46 -16.04
CA GLY A 134 1.24 3.40 -14.63
C GLY A 134 -0.17 2.82 -14.45
N VAL A 135 -1.14 3.32 -15.22
CA VAL A 135 -2.51 2.80 -15.21
C VAL A 135 -2.53 1.33 -15.62
N HIS A 136 -1.86 0.96 -16.71
CA HIS A 136 -1.80 -0.43 -17.19
C HIS A 136 -1.22 -1.38 -16.14
N PHE A 137 -0.17 -0.97 -15.42
CA PHE A 137 0.38 -1.76 -14.33
C PHE A 137 -0.64 -1.97 -13.20
N LEU A 138 -1.35 -0.92 -12.78
CA LEU A 138 -2.41 -1.04 -11.77
C LEU A 138 -3.54 -1.97 -12.24
N LEU A 139 -3.93 -1.91 -13.50
CA LEU A 139 -4.93 -2.84 -14.08
C LEU A 139 -4.43 -4.28 -14.10
N LYS A 140 -3.15 -4.50 -14.41
CA LYS A 140 -2.52 -5.82 -14.36
C LYS A 140 -2.48 -6.39 -12.94
N LEU A 141 -2.40 -5.56 -11.90
CA LEU A 141 -2.50 -5.98 -10.51
C LEU A 141 -3.93 -6.34 -10.10
N LEU A 142 -4.94 -5.64 -10.64
CA LEU A 142 -6.36 -5.95 -10.39
C LEU A 142 -6.78 -7.26 -11.04
N ASN A 143 -6.37 -7.43 -12.30
CA ASN A 143 -6.71 -8.57 -13.15
C ASN A 143 -5.41 -9.25 -13.62
N PRO A 144 -4.73 -9.99 -12.72
CA PRO A 144 -3.53 -10.72 -13.12
C PRO A 144 -3.90 -11.69 -14.24
N PRO A 145 -3.09 -11.78 -15.32
CA PRO A 145 -3.33 -12.77 -16.35
C PRO A 145 -3.38 -14.14 -15.70
N VAL A 146 -4.47 -14.88 -15.94
CA VAL A 146 -4.62 -16.24 -15.44
C VAL A 146 -3.47 -17.05 -16.05
N ASN A 147 -2.45 -17.35 -15.24
CA ASN A 147 -1.36 -18.21 -15.67
C ASN A 147 -1.96 -19.58 -16.03
N LEU A 148 -1.86 -19.95 -17.31
CA LEU A 148 -2.20 -21.26 -17.84
C LEU A 148 -1.16 -22.31 -17.41
N VAL A 149 -0.87 -22.40 -16.11
CA VAL A 149 -0.06 -23.44 -15.50
C VAL A 149 -0.64 -23.71 -14.12
N ASP A 150 -1.75 -24.46 -14.11
CA ASP A 150 -2.04 -25.52 -13.13
C ASP A 150 -3.46 -26.07 -13.38
N SER A 151 -3.63 -26.68 -14.55
CA SER A 151 -4.68 -27.66 -14.80
C SER A 151 -4.06 -28.95 -15.32
N LYS A 152 -3.11 -29.51 -14.58
CA LYS A 152 -2.79 -30.93 -14.69
C LYS A 152 -3.46 -31.66 -13.53
N ALA A 153 -4.51 -32.40 -13.88
CA ALA A 153 -5.24 -33.31 -13.01
C ALA A 153 -4.29 -34.21 -12.19
N PRO A 154 -4.69 -34.66 -10.99
CA PRO A 154 -3.90 -35.57 -10.19
C PRO A 154 -3.87 -36.94 -10.88
N SER A 155 -2.76 -37.29 -11.52
CA SER A 155 -2.60 -38.63 -12.09
C SER A 155 -2.33 -39.64 -10.98
N ILE A 156 -3.40 -40.35 -10.62
CA ILE A 156 -3.40 -41.68 -10.02
C ILE A 156 -2.31 -42.57 -10.67
N GLY A 157 -1.45 -43.16 -9.84
CA GLY A 157 -0.44 -44.13 -10.30
C GLY A 157 0.52 -44.53 -9.19
N SER A 158 0.16 -45.58 -8.45
CA SER A 158 0.86 -46.13 -7.28
C SER A 158 2.10 -46.97 -7.60
N LYS A 159 3.13 -46.84 -6.73
CA LYS A 159 4.02 -47.87 -6.14
C LYS A 159 4.66 -48.94 -7.06
N LEU A 160 6.00 -48.99 -7.12
CA LEU A 160 6.83 -50.11 -6.61
C LEU A 160 8.35 -49.95 -6.91
N LEU A 161 9.16 -50.23 -5.86
CA LEU A 161 10.61 -50.54 -5.79
C LEU A 161 11.59 -49.40 -6.19
N GLY A 162 12.54 -48.94 -5.39
CA GLY A 162 13.29 -49.56 -4.30
C GLY A 162 14.67 -50.00 -4.81
N ILE A 163 15.73 -49.20 -4.57
CA ILE A 163 17.11 -49.56 -4.19
C ILE A 163 17.93 -48.27 -3.98
N SER A 164 18.83 -48.37 -3.00
CA SER A 164 19.51 -47.33 -2.25
C SER A 164 20.81 -46.80 -2.89
N LYS A 165 21.21 -45.60 -2.41
CA LYS A 165 22.58 -45.09 -2.22
C LYS A 165 23.23 -44.40 -3.44
N VAL A 166 23.44 -43.09 -3.36
CA VAL A 166 24.68 -42.47 -2.83
C VAL A 166 24.45 -40.97 -2.67
N GLN A 167 24.77 -40.51 -1.48
CA GLN A 167 24.91 -39.14 -1.02
C GLN A 167 25.87 -38.34 -1.91
N MET A 168 25.40 -37.28 -2.56
CA MET A 168 26.20 -36.09 -2.91
C MET A 168 25.28 -34.87 -3.11
N LEU A 169 25.47 -33.90 -2.21
CA LEU A 169 25.17 -32.47 -2.35
C LEU A 169 23.69 -32.05 -2.52
N ASN A 170 22.96 -32.07 -1.40
CA ASN A 170 21.84 -31.15 -1.19
C ASN A 170 22.40 -29.73 -1.00
N GLY A 171 22.47 -28.97 -2.08
CA GLY A 171 22.46 -27.51 -2.02
C GLY A 171 21.09 -27.04 -1.56
N SER A 172 21.03 -26.50 -0.35
CA SER A 172 19.84 -26.02 0.34
C SER A 172 19.11 -24.91 -0.47
N ASN A 173 17.89 -25.20 -0.92
CA ASN A 173 16.90 -24.21 -1.39
C ASN A 173 16.25 -23.46 -0.20
N LYS A 174 17.05 -22.84 0.68
CA LYS A 174 16.53 -22.15 1.88
C LYS A 174 16.57 -20.63 1.78
N ASP A 175 17.33 -20.10 0.82
CA ASP A 175 17.51 -18.63 0.67
C ASP A 175 16.36 -17.96 -0.10
N SER A 176 15.57 -18.69 -0.91
CA SER A 176 14.50 -18.09 -1.71
C SER A 176 13.30 -17.67 -0.88
N ASP A 177 13.04 -18.37 0.21
CA ASP A 177 11.86 -18.17 1.05
C ASP A 177 12.17 -17.08 2.08
N CYS A 178 13.41 -17.02 2.59
CA CYS A 178 13.90 -15.98 3.50
C CYS A 178 13.76 -14.56 2.91
N ILE A 179 14.30 -14.34 1.71
CA ILE A 179 14.23 -13.02 1.05
C ILE A 179 12.78 -12.63 0.72
N SER A 180 11.91 -13.62 0.47
CA SER A 180 10.49 -13.34 0.19
C SER A 180 9.77 -12.83 1.44
N GLU A 181 10.02 -13.44 2.59
CA GLU A 181 9.50 -12.98 3.89
C GLU A 181 10.07 -11.62 4.28
N GLU A 182 11.36 -11.37 4.03
CA GLU A 182 12.00 -10.06 4.25
C GLU A 182 11.36 -8.95 3.41
N ILE A 183 11.08 -9.21 2.13
CA ILE A 183 10.37 -8.25 1.26
C ILE A 183 8.99 -7.93 1.84
N LEU A 184 8.21 -8.95 2.22
CA LEU A 184 6.86 -8.74 2.75
C LEU A 184 6.89 -8.00 4.09
N SER A 185 7.83 -8.36 4.98
CA SER A 185 8.02 -7.66 6.25
C SER A 185 8.40 -6.19 6.04
N LYS A 186 9.25 -5.90 5.04
CA LYS A 186 9.63 -4.52 4.72
C LYS A 186 8.47 -3.75 4.11
N VAL A 187 7.63 -4.37 3.28
CA VAL A 187 6.39 -3.75 2.77
C VAL A 187 5.45 -3.40 3.92
N GLU A 188 5.26 -4.30 4.87
CA GLU A 188 4.45 -4.04 6.05
C GLU A 188 4.99 -2.88 6.89
N GLU A 189 6.30 -2.83 7.13
CA GLU A 189 6.98 -1.71 7.79
C GLU A 189 6.70 -0.37 7.10
N ILE A 190 6.79 -0.34 5.77
CA ILE A 190 6.54 0.85 4.94
C ILE A 190 5.08 1.31 5.05
N LEU A 191 4.12 0.39 4.95
CA LEU A 191 2.70 0.74 5.00
C LEU A 191 2.28 1.18 6.40
N LEU A 192 2.88 0.61 7.45
CA LEU A 192 2.70 1.05 8.84
C LEU A 192 3.31 2.45 9.07
N SER A 193 4.51 2.70 8.55
CA SER A 193 5.18 4.01 8.71
C SER A 193 4.40 5.13 8.01
N CYS A 194 3.72 4.80 6.91
CA CYS A 194 2.84 5.71 6.18
C CYS A 194 1.42 5.80 6.78
N GLN A 195 1.13 5.14 7.90
CA GLN A 195 -0.20 5.10 8.56
C GLN A 195 -1.34 4.57 7.67
N VAL A 196 -1.00 3.79 6.65
CA VAL A 196 -1.94 3.22 5.69
C VAL A 196 -2.68 2.02 6.31
N ILE A 197 -1.96 1.26 7.12
CA ILE A 197 -2.42 0.05 7.81
C ILE A 197 -2.30 0.26 9.32
N LYS A 198 -3.19 -0.38 10.09
CA LYS A 198 -3.11 -0.38 11.56
C LYS A 198 -2.17 -1.48 12.06
N SER A 199 -1.45 -1.23 13.16
CA SER A 199 -0.63 -2.26 13.81
C SER A 199 -1.50 -3.39 14.36
N LEU A 200 -1.09 -4.65 14.17
CA LEU A 200 -1.79 -5.80 14.75
C LEU A 200 -1.41 -5.98 16.22
N ASP A 201 -2.38 -6.27 17.08
CA ASP A 201 -2.11 -6.75 18.43
C ASP A 201 -1.66 -8.22 18.38
N LYS A 202 -0.71 -8.63 19.25
CA LYS A 202 0.11 -9.83 19.04
C LYS A 202 -0.64 -11.18 19.02
N ASP A 203 -1.94 -11.21 19.27
CA ASP A 203 -2.73 -12.43 19.48
C ASP A 203 -3.45 -12.99 18.23
N ASP A 204 -3.51 -12.23 17.13
CA ASP A 204 -4.35 -12.59 15.96
C ASP A 204 -3.56 -13.16 14.77
N LYS A 205 -2.64 -14.09 15.01
CA LYS A 205 -1.74 -14.67 13.98
C LYS A 205 -2.42 -15.55 12.92
N LYS A 206 -3.75 -15.63 12.86
CA LYS A 206 -4.50 -16.55 11.99
C LYS A 206 -5.40 -15.86 10.96
N THR A 207 -5.56 -14.54 11.00
CA THR A 207 -6.33 -13.82 9.98
C THR A 207 -5.39 -13.36 8.88
N THR A 208 -5.53 -13.95 7.69
CA THR A 208 -4.87 -13.45 6.48
C THR A 208 -5.21 -11.97 6.31
N ARG A 209 -4.23 -11.06 6.47
CA ARG A 209 -4.43 -9.62 6.33
C ARG A 209 -4.97 -9.33 4.92
N PRO A 210 -6.24 -8.88 4.77
CA PRO A 210 -6.80 -8.59 3.46
C PRO A 210 -6.13 -7.39 2.76
N GLU A 211 -5.38 -6.60 3.54
CA GLU A 211 -4.71 -5.35 3.16
C GLU A 211 -3.35 -5.55 2.46
N LEU A 212 -2.80 -6.77 2.44
CA LEU A 212 -1.49 -7.05 1.83
C LEU A 212 -1.59 -7.81 0.50
N CYS A 213 -2.71 -7.69 -0.22
CA CYS A 213 -2.84 -8.27 -1.56
C CYS A 213 -2.57 -7.22 -2.65
N PRO A 214 -2.02 -7.64 -3.82
CA PRO A 214 -1.75 -6.73 -4.93
C PRO A 214 -2.98 -5.96 -5.41
N LYS A 215 -4.16 -6.63 -5.40
CA LYS A 215 -5.43 -6.00 -5.77
C LYS A 215 -5.78 -4.83 -4.85
N TRP A 216 -5.62 -5.01 -3.54
CA TRP A 216 -5.93 -3.96 -2.58
C TRP A 216 -4.97 -2.78 -2.71
N LEU A 217 -3.67 -3.02 -2.88
CA LEU A 217 -2.68 -1.96 -3.11
C LEU A 217 -2.93 -1.19 -4.41
N ALA A 218 -3.34 -1.88 -5.47
CA ALA A 218 -3.73 -1.24 -6.73
C ALA A 218 -4.95 -0.33 -6.54
N LEU A 219 -6.01 -0.84 -5.90
CA LEU A 219 -7.19 -0.02 -5.59
C LEU A 219 -6.86 1.15 -4.67
N LEU A 220 -6.02 0.96 -3.65
CA LEU A 220 -5.57 2.03 -2.76
C LEU A 220 -4.82 3.13 -3.54
N THR A 221 -3.94 2.72 -4.46
CA THR A 221 -3.18 3.66 -5.30
C THR A 221 -4.12 4.45 -6.22
N MET A 222 -5.09 3.76 -6.84
CA MET A 222 -6.13 4.40 -7.66
C MET A 222 -7.01 5.35 -6.84
N GLU A 223 -7.38 4.98 -5.61
CA GLU A 223 -8.18 5.81 -4.70
C GLU A 223 -7.45 7.14 -4.44
N ASN A 224 -6.17 7.05 -4.09
CA ASN A 224 -5.34 8.22 -3.82
C ASN A 224 -5.11 9.09 -5.06
N ALA A 225 -4.85 8.46 -6.22
CA ALA A 225 -4.64 9.17 -7.48
C ALA A 225 -5.91 9.87 -8.00
N CYS A 226 -7.10 9.33 -7.68
CA CYS A 226 -8.38 9.95 -8.02
C CYS A 226 -8.76 11.12 -7.08
N LEU A 227 -8.11 11.28 -5.93
CA LEU A 227 -8.34 12.45 -5.07
C LEU A 227 -7.94 13.71 -5.83
N SER A 228 -8.90 14.61 -6.07
CA SER A 228 -8.62 15.90 -6.69
C SER A 228 -8.28 16.92 -5.62
N ALA A 229 -7.10 17.52 -5.75
CA ALA A 229 -6.87 18.79 -5.10
C ALA A 229 -7.73 19.84 -5.81
N VAL A 230 -8.43 20.64 -5.03
CA VAL A 230 -9.30 21.69 -5.52
C VAL A 230 -8.63 23.02 -5.21
N SER A 231 -8.38 23.84 -6.23
CA SER A 231 -8.14 25.27 -6.00
C SER A 231 -9.44 26.01 -6.19
N VAL A 232 -9.72 26.88 -5.23
CA VAL A 232 -10.73 27.92 -5.38
C VAL A 232 -9.98 29.18 -5.76
N GLU A 233 -10.15 29.64 -6.99
CA GLU A 233 -9.55 30.88 -7.45
C GLU A 233 -10.50 32.02 -7.05
N GLU A 234 -10.10 32.87 -6.09
CA GLU A 234 -10.98 33.86 -5.42
C GLU A 234 -11.64 34.89 -6.37
N THR A 235 -11.23 34.93 -7.65
CA THR A 235 -11.72 35.89 -8.65
C THR A 235 -12.74 35.30 -9.63
N SER A 236 -12.99 33.98 -9.58
CA SER A 236 -14.00 33.31 -10.38
C SER A 236 -14.72 32.30 -9.51
N ASP A 237 -16.06 32.30 -9.52
CA ASP A 237 -16.92 31.34 -8.80
C ASP A 237 -16.81 29.90 -9.38
N THR A 238 -15.71 29.61 -10.09
CA THR A 238 -15.40 28.37 -10.77
C THR A 238 -14.32 27.62 -10.00
N VAL A 239 -14.70 26.47 -9.47
CA VAL A 239 -13.79 25.51 -8.87
C VAL A 239 -12.97 24.83 -9.98
N SER A 240 -11.66 25.02 -9.99
CA SER A 240 -10.77 24.36 -10.96
C SER A 240 -10.05 23.17 -10.31
N ARG A 241 -9.87 22.10 -11.08
CA ARG A 241 -9.11 20.92 -10.63
C ARG A 241 -7.62 21.28 -10.65
N VAL A 242 -6.98 21.19 -9.50
CA VAL A 242 -5.52 21.16 -9.40
C VAL A 242 -5.11 19.70 -9.45
N GLY A 243 -4.48 19.27 -10.54
CA GLY A 243 -3.91 17.93 -10.61
C GLY A 243 -3.80 17.36 -12.01
N GLY A 244 -3.27 16.14 -12.05
CA GLY A 244 -3.02 15.36 -13.26
C GLY A 244 -4.28 14.86 -13.98
N ASN A 245 -4.09 14.26 -15.14
CA ASN A 245 -5.14 13.69 -16.00
C ASN A 245 -5.46 12.21 -15.68
N PHE A 246 -5.01 11.69 -14.53
CA PHE A 246 -5.21 10.30 -14.13
C PHE A 246 -6.64 9.78 -14.30
N LYS A 247 -7.65 10.57 -13.92
CA LYS A 247 -9.08 10.18 -14.03
C LYS A 247 -9.50 9.89 -15.48
N GLU A 248 -8.96 10.67 -16.41
CA GLU A 248 -9.21 10.57 -17.84
C GLU A 248 -8.46 9.36 -18.41
N THR A 249 -7.17 9.22 -18.10
CA THR A 249 -6.36 8.06 -18.50
C THR A 249 -6.95 6.75 -17.94
N LEU A 250 -7.42 6.76 -16.69
CA LEU A 250 -8.07 5.61 -16.06
C LEU A 250 -9.36 5.20 -16.80
N ARG A 251 -10.15 6.16 -17.28
CA ARG A 251 -11.33 5.89 -18.11
C ARG A 251 -10.92 5.32 -19.46
N GLU A 252 -10.00 5.98 -20.16
CA GLU A 252 -9.56 5.62 -21.52
C GLU A 252 -8.92 4.24 -21.60
N MET A 253 -8.20 3.84 -20.54
CA MET A 253 -7.58 2.52 -20.43
C MET A 253 -8.54 1.42 -19.94
N GLY A 254 -9.84 1.71 -19.78
CA GLY A 254 -10.82 0.73 -19.29
C GLY A 254 -10.67 0.39 -17.79
N GLY A 255 -10.07 1.29 -17.02
CA GLY A 255 -9.89 1.10 -15.59
C GLY A 255 -11.18 1.22 -14.79
N LEU A 256 -12.05 2.15 -15.17
CA LEU A 256 -13.39 2.25 -14.57
C LEU A 256 -14.22 0.99 -14.83
N ASP A 257 -14.10 0.41 -16.03
CA ASP A 257 -14.73 -0.87 -16.40
C ASP A 257 -14.21 -2.01 -15.52
N SER A 258 -12.89 -2.08 -15.33
CA SER A 258 -12.24 -3.09 -14.48
C SER A 258 -12.66 -2.96 -13.01
N ILE A 259 -12.77 -1.73 -12.49
CA ILE A 259 -13.26 -1.48 -11.12
C ILE A 259 -14.72 -1.90 -11.00
N PHE A 260 -15.54 -1.63 -12.03
CA PHE A 260 -16.93 -2.06 -12.05
C PHE A 260 -17.04 -3.60 -12.07
N ASP A 261 -16.17 -4.29 -12.81
CA ASP A 261 -16.11 -5.76 -12.81
C ASP A 261 -15.76 -6.32 -11.43
N VAL A 262 -14.81 -5.73 -10.71
CA VAL A 262 -14.50 -6.11 -9.32
C VAL A 262 -15.71 -5.91 -8.40
N MET A 263 -16.49 -4.86 -8.60
CA MET A 263 -17.73 -4.61 -7.84
C MET A 263 -18.82 -5.65 -8.15
N VAL A 264 -18.93 -6.09 -9.40
CA VAL A 264 -19.86 -7.14 -9.82
C VAL A 264 -19.46 -8.51 -9.27
N ASP A 265 -18.15 -8.81 -9.23
CA ASP A 265 -17.63 -10.01 -8.59
C ASP A 265 -17.97 -10.03 -7.09
N PHE A 266 -17.79 -8.88 -6.41
CA PHE A 266 -18.20 -8.72 -5.03
C PHE A 266 -19.71 -8.96 -4.84
N HIS A 267 -20.54 -8.37 -5.71
CA HIS A 267 -21.99 -8.55 -5.67
C HIS A 267 -22.36 -10.04 -5.70
N SER A 268 -21.71 -10.80 -6.58
CA SER A 268 -21.90 -12.26 -6.70
C SER A 268 -21.48 -13.00 -5.43
N THR A 269 -20.34 -12.64 -4.84
CA THR A 269 -19.87 -13.19 -3.54
C THR A 269 -20.87 -12.90 -2.42
N LEU A 270 -21.41 -11.68 -2.38
CA LEU A 270 -22.33 -11.23 -1.35
C LEU A 270 -23.67 -11.95 -1.45
N GLU A 271 -24.20 -12.10 -2.67
CA GLU A 271 -25.44 -12.82 -2.92
C GLU A 271 -25.33 -14.29 -2.51
N ASN A 272 -24.19 -14.93 -2.79
CA ASN A 272 -23.92 -16.31 -2.34
C ASN A 272 -23.85 -16.40 -0.81
N LEU A 273 -23.15 -15.46 -0.16
CA LEU A 273 -23.06 -15.43 1.30
C LEU A 273 -24.43 -15.32 1.97
N ILE A 274 -25.34 -14.51 1.43
CA ILE A 274 -26.72 -14.39 1.94
C ILE A 274 -27.48 -15.71 1.78
N LYS A 275 -27.37 -16.37 0.63
CA LYS A 275 -28.00 -17.68 0.37
C LYS A 275 -27.46 -18.76 1.32
N ASP A 276 -26.16 -18.79 1.55
CA ASP A 276 -25.49 -19.76 2.42
C ASP A 276 -25.86 -19.53 3.90
N THR A 277 -25.88 -18.27 4.34
CA THR A 277 -26.34 -17.88 5.70
C THR A 277 -27.80 -18.28 5.95
N SER A 278 -28.61 -18.31 4.89
CA SER A 278 -30.01 -18.75 4.95
C SER A 278 -30.17 -20.27 5.02
N THR A 279 -29.13 -21.05 4.67
CA THR A 279 -29.25 -22.51 4.42
C THR A 279 -28.33 -23.39 5.27
N SER A 280 -27.30 -22.87 5.93
CA SER A 280 -26.38 -23.67 6.76
C SER A 280 -25.72 -22.87 7.88
N ALA A 281 -25.61 -23.48 9.06
CA ALA A 281 -24.81 -22.99 10.19
C ALA A 281 -23.58 -23.89 10.37
N LEU A 282 -22.55 -23.76 9.53
CA LEU A 282 -21.17 -24.14 9.85
C LEU A 282 -20.18 -23.67 8.77
N ASP A 283 -18.99 -23.28 9.25
CA ASP A 283 -17.79 -22.77 8.56
C ASP A 283 -17.93 -21.43 7.82
N ARG A 284 -17.99 -20.34 8.61
CA ARG A 284 -17.77 -18.97 8.13
C ARG A 284 -16.36 -18.86 7.56
N ASN A 285 -16.27 -18.70 6.25
CA ASN A 285 -15.07 -18.22 5.57
C ASN A 285 -14.92 -16.69 5.78
N GLU A 286 -14.87 -16.27 7.05
CA GLU A 286 -14.95 -14.87 7.50
C GLU A 286 -13.82 -14.00 6.93
N GLY A 287 -12.66 -14.61 6.65
CA GLY A 287 -11.54 -13.93 5.99
C GLY A 287 -11.86 -13.50 4.55
N THR A 288 -12.56 -14.32 3.77
CA THR A 288 -12.90 -14.01 2.37
C THR A 288 -14.00 -12.95 2.29
N SER A 289 -14.99 -12.96 3.19
CA SER A 289 -16.04 -11.94 3.22
C SER A 289 -15.52 -10.58 3.67
N LEU A 290 -14.62 -10.52 4.66
CA LEU A 290 -14.00 -9.28 5.11
C LEU A 290 -13.11 -8.66 4.03
N GLN A 291 -12.32 -9.49 3.34
CA GLN A 291 -11.52 -9.05 2.20
C GLN A 291 -12.40 -8.47 1.08
N SER A 292 -13.48 -9.15 0.76
CA SER A 292 -14.42 -8.74 -0.28
C SER A 292 -15.06 -7.38 0.06
N ALA A 293 -15.47 -7.17 1.32
CA ALA A 293 -16.04 -5.90 1.77
C ALA A 293 -15.02 -4.75 1.74
N ALA A 294 -13.76 -5.01 2.12
CA ALA A 294 -12.69 -4.02 2.04
C ALA A 294 -12.42 -3.59 0.59
N LEU A 295 -12.39 -4.52 -0.36
CA LEU A 295 -12.23 -4.23 -1.78
C LEU A 295 -13.42 -3.45 -2.34
N LEU A 296 -14.66 -3.79 -1.97
CA LEU A 296 -15.85 -3.03 -2.37
C LEU A 296 -15.75 -1.57 -1.92
N LEU A 297 -15.41 -1.33 -0.65
CA LEU A 297 -15.29 0.01 -0.11
C LEU A 297 -14.29 0.84 -0.90
N LYS A 298 -13.15 0.25 -1.27
CA LYS A 298 -12.16 0.90 -2.14
C LYS A 298 -12.75 1.22 -3.52
N CYS A 299 -13.46 0.28 -4.15
CA CYS A 299 -14.10 0.51 -5.45
C CYS A 299 -15.08 1.69 -5.40
N LEU A 300 -15.95 1.74 -4.38
CA LEU A 300 -16.93 2.82 -4.22
C LEU A 300 -16.25 4.18 -4.06
N LYS A 301 -15.21 4.26 -3.23
CA LYS A 301 -14.42 5.50 -3.06
C LYS A 301 -13.73 5.94 -4.34
N ILE A 302 -13.13 5.01 -5.09
CA ILE A 302 -12.51 5.33 -6.38
C ILE A 302 -13.56 5.87 -7.35
N LEU A 303 -14.72 5.23 -7.44
CA LEU A 303 -15.80 5.65 -8.34
C LEU A 303 -16.33 7.04 -7.97
N GLU A 304 -16.56 7.30 -6.69
CA GLU A 304 -16.93 8.62 -6.17
C GLU A 304 -15.88 9.68 -6.54
N ASN A 305 -14.60 9.41 -6.24
CA ASN A 305 -13.52 10.33 -6.55
C ASN A 305 -13.37 10.54 -8.06
N ALA A 306 -13.55 9.50 -8.88
CA ALA A 306 -13.42 9.56 -10.33
C ALA A 306 -14.52 10.41 -10.99
N ILE A 307 -15.74 10.46 -10.43
CA ILE A 307 -16.83 11.30 -10.95
C ILE A 307 -16.79 12.74 -10.43
N PHE A 308 -16.11 12.99 -9.32
CA PHE A 308 -15.95 14.34 -8.78
C PHE A 308 -15.25 15.25 -9.79
N LEU A 309 -15.91 16.37 -10.14
CA LEU A 309 -15.43 17.34 -11.16
C LEU A 309 -15.06 16.70 -12.52
N SER A 310 -15.72 15.61 -12.93
CA SER A 310 -15.48 14.98 -14.24
C SER A 310 -16.79 14.49 -14.88
N ASP A 311 -17.37 15.32 -15.76
CA ASP A 311 -18.62 15.00 -16.46
C ASP A 311 -18.49 13.83 -17.45
N ASP A 312 -17.32 13.67 -18.07
CA ASP A 312 -17.04 12.55 -18.96
C ASP A 312 -17.10 11.20 -18.20
N ASN A 313 -16.49 11.13 -17.01
CA ASN A 313 -16.57 9.93 -16.16
C ASN A 313 -17.99 9.66 -15.66
N LYS A 314 -18.77 10.71 -15.34
CA LYS A 314 -20.21 10.54 -14.99
C LYS A 314 -20.95 9.89 -16.14
N THR A 315 -20.80 10.45 -17.35
CA THR A 315 -21.44 9.93 -18.57
C THR A 315 -21.00 8.50 -18.87
N HIS A 316 -19.70 8.21 -18.75
CA HIS A 316 -19.14 6.88 -18.98
C HIS A 316 -19.77 5.83 -18.05
N LEU A 317 -19.79 6.09 -16.74
CA LEU A 317 -20.37 5.15 -15.76
C LEU A 317 -21.89 4.96 -15.96
N LEU A 318 -22.63 6.02 -16.29
CA LEU A 318 -24.08 5.90 -16.55
C LEU A 318 -24.40 5.04 -17.77
N ASN A 319 -23.50 5.02 -18.76
CA ASN A 319 -23.64 4.19 -19.95
C ASN A 319 -23.16 2.75 -19.73
N MET A 320 -22.51 2.45 -18.61
CA MET A 320 -22.06 1.09 -18.29
C MET A 320 -23.20 0.18 -17.88
N SER A 321 -23.07 -1.08 -18.30
CA SER A 321 -23.95 -2.15 -17.88
C SER A 321 -23.23 -3.50 -17.88
N ARG A 322 -23.55 -4.34 -16.89
CA ARG A 322 -22.92 -5.65 -16.68
C ARG A 322 -23.95 -6.71 -16.32
N LYS A 323 -23.61 -7.97 -16.59
CA LYS A 323 -24.44 -9.11 -16.20
C LYS A 323 -23.96 -9.64 -14.86
N LEU A 324 -24.81 -9.58 -13.84
CA LEU A 324 -24.51 -10.16 -12.52
C LEU A 324 -24.45 -11.69 -12.53
N ASN A 325 -25.14 -12.34 -13.47
CA ASN A 325 -25.14 -13.79 -13.62
C ASN A 325 -25.40 -14.13 -15.10
N PRO A 326 -24.80 -15.19 -15.67
CA PRO A 326 -25.09 -15.62 -17.04
C PRO A 326 -26.59 -15.85 -17.33
N LYS A 327 -27.41 -16.08 -16.29
CA LYS A 327 -28.87 -16.26 -16.40
C LYS A 327 -29.71 -15.01 -16.11
N ARG A 328 -29.12 -13.90 -15.66
CA ARG A 328 -29.86 -12.66 -15.31
C ARG A 328 -29.79 -11.61 -16.42
N SER A 329 -30.73 -10.66 -16.34
CA SER A 329 -30.74 -9.46 -17.16
C SER A 329 -29.50 -8.59 -16.93
N LEU A 330 -29.17 -7.80 -17.94
CA LEU A 330 -28.13 -6.78 -17.87
C LEU A 330 -28.58 -5.71 -16.85
N LEU A 331 -27.74 -5.38 -15.87
CA LEU A 331 -27.98 -4.28 -14.94
C LEU A 331 -27.11 -3.09 -15.34
N SER A 332 -27.70 -1.89 -15.29
CA SER A 332 -26.93 -0.65 -15.37
C SER A 332 -26.05 -0.51 -14.13
N PHE A 333 -25.01 0.32 -14.25
CA PHE A 333 -24.16 0.69 -13.10
C PHE A 333 -24.98 1.09 -11.86
N VAL A 334 -25.95 2.01 -12.05
CA VAL A 334 -26.86 2.46 -10.98
C VAL A 334 -27.66 1.28 -10.39
N GLY A 335 -28.13 0.37 -11.24
CA GLY A 335 -28.81 -0.85 -10.78
C GLY A 335 -27.94 -1.74 -9.90
N VAL A 336 -26.66 -1.92 -10.24
CA VAL A 336 -25.71 -2.69 -9.42
C VAL A 336 -25.42 -2.00 -8.08
N ILE A 337 -25.31 -0.67 -8.06
CA ILE A 337 -25.13 0.10 -6.82
C ILE A 337 -26.33 -0.09 -5.89
N ILE A 338 -27.55 0.08 -6.39
CA ILE A 338 -28.78 -0.10 -5.60
C ILE A 338 -28.84 -1.53 -5.03
N ASN A 339 -28.60 -2.54 -5.88
CA ASN A 339 -28.66 -3.93 -5.46
C ASN A 339 -27.57 -4.26 -4.41
N THR A 340 -26.37 -3.70 -4.57
CA THR A 340 -25.30 -3.84 -3.56
C THR A 340 -25.73 -3.26 -2.21
N ILE A 341 -26.37 -2.09 -2.19
CA ILE A 341 -26.91 -1.47 -0.97
C ILE A 341 -27.99 -2.36 -0.34
N GLU A 342 -28.89 -2.93 -1.14
CA GLU A 342 -29.93 -3.85 -0.66
C GLU A 342 -29.32 -5.11 -0.01
N LEU A 343 -28.32 -5.73 -0.65
CA LEU A 343 -27.65 -6.92 -0.12
C LEU A 343 -26.87 -6.61 1.17
N LEU A 344 -26.14 -5.50 1.22
CA LEU A 344 -25.44 -5.07 2.44
C LEU A 344 -26.42 -4.81 3.59
N SER A 345 -27.57 -4.20 3.28
CA SER A 345 -28.65 -3.96 4.25
C SER A 345 -29.23 -5.28 4.77
N ALA A 346 -29.47 -6.25 3.88
CA ALA A 346 -29.96 -7.57 4.25
C ALA A 346 -28.96 -8.32 5.16
N LEU A 347 -27.67 -8.26 4.86
CA LEU A 347 -26.62 -8.86 5.70
C LEU A 347 -26.51 -8.20 7.07
N SER A 348 -26.63 -6.88 7.14
CA SER A 348 -26.65 -6.16 8.41
C SER A 348 -27.79 -6.64 9.32
N ILE A 349 -28.99 -6.84 8.75
CA ILE A 349 -30.13 -7.39 9.49
C ILE A 349 -29.87 -8.82 9.97
N LEU A 350 -29.33 -9.68 9.10
CA LEU A 350 -29.02 -11.07 9.45
C LEU A 350 -28.00 -11.17 10.60
N GLN A 351 -26.93 -10.39 10.56
CA GLN A 351 -25.91 -10.37 11.62
C GLN A 351 -26.48 -9.90 12.97
N ASN A 352 -27.35 -8.90 12.96
CA ASN A 352 -28.01 -8.42 14.18
C ASN A 352 -28.97 -9.47 14.78
N SER A 353 -29.61 -10.29 13.93
CA SER A 353 -30.49 -11.37 14.40
C SER A 353 -29.73 -12.56 15.04
N SER A 354 -28.53 -12.89 14.54
CA SER A 354 -27.73 -14.00 15.09
C SER A 354 -27.17 -13.67 16.49
N VAL A 355 -26.78 -12.41 16.72
CA VAL A 355 -26.22 -11.96 18.02
C VAL A 355 -27.26 -12.02 19.14
N VAL A 356 -28.53 -11.76 18.84
CA VAL A 356 -29.64 -11.83 19.82
C VAL A 356 -29.98 -13.28 20.17
N SER A 357 -29.76 -14.24 19.26
CA SER A 357 -30.05 -15.66 19.50
C SER A 357 -29.00 -16.38 20.37
N SER A 358 -27.78 -15.86 20.44
CA SER A 358 -26.68 -16.45 21.22
C SER A 358 -26.65 -16.10 22.72
N SER A 359 -27.54 -15.21 23.21
CA SER A 359 -27.62 -14.89 24.64
C SER A 359 -28.84 -15.53 25.32
N THR A 360 -28.92 -16.85 25.33
CA THR A 360 -29.84 -17.53 26.26
C THR A 360 -29.10 -18.67 26.93
N TYR A 361 -28.49 -18.38 28.08
CA TYR A 361 -28.49 -19.18 29.33
C TYR A 361 -27.47 -18.58 30.32
N PRO A 362 -27.89 -17.74 31.28
CA PRO A 362 -27.29 -17.76 32.60
C PRO A 362 -28.07 -18.77 33.44
N LYS A 363 -27.36 -19.81 33.92
CA LYS A 363 -27.85 -20.65 35.02
C LYS A 363 -28.28 -19.76 36.18
N SER A 364 -29.44 -20.09 36.72
CA SER A 364 -30.04 -19.50 37.91
C SER A 364 -29.06 -19.33 39.07
N SER A 365 -29.07 -18.18 39.74
CA SER A 365 -29.54 -18.11 41.14
C SER A 365 -29.55 -16.69 41.71
N LYS A 366 -30.73 -16.31 42.21
CA LYS A 366 -31.03 -15.45 43.38
C LYS A 366 -30.81 -13.92 43.29
N VAL A 367 -31.92 -13.24 43.00
CA VAL A 367 -32.61 -12.24 43.84
C VAL A 367 -31.75 -11.26 44.64
N SER A 368 -31.81 -9.97 44.30
CA SER A 368 -32.28 -8.91 45.20
C SER A 368 -32.69 -7.65 44.41
N GLN A 369 -33.65 -6.93 44.98
CA GLN A 369 -34.51 -5.91 44.38
C GLN A 369 -33.87 -4.50 44.28
N GLN A 370 -34.65 -3.60 43.65
CA GLN A 370 -34.68 -2.12 43.74
C GLN A 370 -33.81 -1.37 42.71
N SER A 371 -34.38 -0.90 41.60
CA SER A 371 -35.26 0.29 41.38
C SER A 371 -34.49 1.61 41.24
N TYR A 372 -34.41 2.16 40.03
CA TYR A 372 -35.13 3.36 39.56
C TYR A 372 -34.52 3.91 38.26
N SER A 373 -35.41 4.14 37.28
CA SER A 373 -35.52 5.27 36.35
C SER A 373 -34.28 5.95 35.77
N GLY A 374 -34.22 6.01 34.43
CA GLY A 374 -33.44 7.03 33.72
C GLY A 374 -33.26 6.74 32.25
N ASN A 375 -34.09 7.37 31.41
CA ASN A 375 -33.88 7.56 29.96
C ASN A 375 -32.40 7.84 29.63
N ASN A 376 -31.87 7.22 28.58
CA ASN A 376 -30.97 7.93 27.68
C ASN A 376 -31.00 7.37 26.26
N LYS A 377 -31.31 8.27 25.34
CA LYS A 377 -31.25 8.11 23.89
C LYS A 377 -29.78 7.90 23.50
N HIS A 378 -29.46 6.80 22.83
CA HIS A 378 -28.18 6.68 22.15
C HIS A 378 -28.29 7.30 20.76
N GLN A 379 -27.75 8.51 20.66
CA GLN A 379 -27.50 9.22 19.42
C GLN A 379 -26.23 8.62 18.80
N PHE A 380 -26.39 7.99 17.64
CA PHE A 380 -25.28 7.53 16.80
C PHE A 380 -24.47 8.74 16.34
N CYS A 381 -23.18 8.77 16.68
CA CYS A 381 -22.21 9.67 16.09
C CYS A 381 -21.53 8.91 14.95
N LEU A 382 -21.87 9.26 13.71
CA LEU A 382 -21.12 8.91 12.51
C LEU A 382 -19.82 9.72 12.54
N ILE A 383 -18.69 9.04 12.58
CA ILE A 383 -17.37 9.66 12.43
C ILE A 383 -17.05 9.66 10.94
N SER A 384 -16.91 10.88 10.41
CA SER A 384 -16.44 11.23 9.06
C SER A 384 -15.00 10.77 8.80
#